data_AF-A0A7S1WBQ9-F1
#
_entry.id   AF-A0A7S1WBQ9-F1
#
_cell.length_a   1.000
_cell.length_b   1.000
_cell.length_c   1.000
_cell.angle_alpha   90.00
_cell.angle_beta   90.00
_cell.angle_gamma   90.00
#
_symmetry.space_group_name_H-M   'P 1'
#
loop_
_entity.id
_entity.type
_entity.pdbx_description
1 polymer ?
#
loop_
_entity_poly.entity_id
_entity_poly.type
_entity_poly.pdbx_seq_one_letter_code
_entity_poly.pdbx_strand_id
1 'polypeptide(L)'
;LKPSSASSWALGAQAMALAGAIRPPRAAPLAAAALQIFALANAKDPCACLNWKEVYKSDMAMCGESLEYYVAGWSLGFKRREVVNAFAFAGNEAQMCGDFYKKLDSDRCVNVGPFARGTSEWWGGSWCYVSNECNDLYGGRRLSETTSDWKDWLVSFVNDARLSKISEVSWKLCRPGKDPRLRDMEVEELLTLCERQGLSMRSCVKAAYSGSWMHFYWPQIHWMWERRYEPDIFGQLPEILRDAMQKEEAMVVDTAGGGWYSDLVVSRGYDAFYLQYNPKDCPATQYCRSMIEPPQQTPAASDPPQESSAPANPAHAEL
;
A
#
# COMPACT_ATOMS: atom_id res chain seq x y z
N LEU A 1 -27.23 -38.14 -38.18
CA LEU A 1 -28.70 -37.98 -38.16
C LEU A 1 -29.01 -36.56 -37.70
N LYS A 2 -29.72 -35.79 -38.55
CA LYS A 2 -30.23 -34.40 -38.39
C LYS A 2 -31.18 -34.23 -37.17
N PRO A 3 -31.75 -33.03 -36.85
CA PRO A 3 -31.61 -31.67 -37.45
C PRO A 3 -31.26 -30.58 -36.40
N SER A 4 -30.63 -29.42 -36.66
CA SER A 4 -31.01 -28.20 -37.43
C SER A 4 -32.30 -27.48 -36.99
N SER A 5 -32.18 -26.31 -36.35
CA SER A 5 -33.23 -25.27 -36.37
C SER A 5 -32.61 -23.89 -36.58
N ALA A 6 -32.91 -23.32 -37.74
CA ALA A 6 -32.69 -21.94 -38.12
C ALA A 6 -33.91 -21.08 -37.75
N SER A 7 -33.67 -19.82 -37.38
CA SER A 7 -34.66 -18.73 -37.35
C SER A 7 -33.95 -17.45 -36.93
N SER A 8 -34.22 -16.25 -37.39
CA SER A 8 -34.90 -15.72 -38.57
C SER A 8 -34.50 -14.24 -38.56
N TRP A 9 -34.20 -13.69 -39.72
CA TRP A 9 -33.86 -12.28 -39.87
C TRP A 9 -35.12 -11.43 -39.63
N ALA A 10 -35.02 -10.42 -38.77
CA ALA A 10 -35.98 -9.33 -38.67
C ALA A 10 -35.21 -7.99 -38.74
N LEU A 11 -35.04 -7.50 -39.98
CA LEU A 11 -34.60 -6.14 -40.26
C LEU A 11 -35.80 -5.20 -40.07
N GLY A 12 -35.89 -4.58 -38.89
CA GLY A 12 -36.80 -3.47 -38.63
C GLY A 12 -36.16 -2.15 -39.03
N ALA A 13 -36.53 -1.62 -40.20
CA ALA A 13 -36.22 -0.26 -40.60
C ALA A 13 -37.13 0.71 -39.83
N GLN A 14 -36.56 1.48 -38.90
CA GLN A 14 -37.20 2.67 -38.35
C GLN A 14 -36.50 3.90 -38.91
N ALA A 15 -37.17 4.56 -39.87
CA ALA A 15 -36.85 5.92 -40.29
C ALA A 15 -37.47 6.88 -39.27
N MET A 16 -36.64 7.48 -38.42
CA MET A 16 -37.03 8.64 -37.61
C MET A 16 -36.58 9.92 -38.30
N ALA A 17 -37.57 10.73 -38.70
CA ALA A 17 -37.39 12.09 -39.17
C ALA A 17 -36.95 12.98 -38.00
N LEU A 18 -35.71 13.47 -38.06
CA LEU A 18 -35.22 14.53 -37.17
C LEU A 18 -35.49 15.88 -37.84
N ALA A 19 -36.63 16.48 -37.52
CA ALA A 19 -36.87 17.90 -37.78
C ALA A 19 -36.01 18.71 -36.80
N GLY A 20 -35.00 19.40 -37.36
CA GLY A 20 -34.05 20.22 -36.63
C GLY A 20 -34.71 21.45 -36.02
N ALA A 21 -34.65 21.56 -34.70
CA ALA A 21 -34.72 22.84 -34.00
C ALA A 21 -33.29 23.32 -33.74
N ILE A 22 -32.83 24.28 -34.56
CA ILE A 22 -31.56 24.98 -34.35
C ILE A 22 -31.72 25.81 -33.07
N ARG A 23 -31.24 25.28 -31.93
CA ARG A 23 -31.11 26.06 -30.70
C ARG A 23 -29.85 26.93 -30.79
N PRO A 24 -29.92 28.22 -30.45
CA PRO A 24 -28.74 29.08 -30.40
C PRO A 24 -27.74 28.52 -29.37
N PRO A 25 -26.43 28.64 -29.61
CA PRO A 25 -25.42 28.18 -28.68
C PRO A 25 -25.60 28.93 -27.36
N ARG A 26 -26.03 28.21 -26.32
CA ARG A 26 -25.93 28.72 -24.95
C ARG A 26 -24.44 28.88 -24.67
N ALA A 27 -24.00 30.11 -24.46
CA ALA A 27 -22.68 30.41 -23.91
C ALA A 27 -22.53 29.62 -22.60
N ALA A 28 -21.82 28.50 -22.66
CA ALA A 28 -21.47 27.75 -21.46
C ALA A 28 -20.55 28.64 -20.62
N PRO A 29 -20.81 28.80 -19.31
CA PRO A 29 -19.95 29.60 -18.46
C PRO A 29 -18.56 28.93 -18.40
N LEU A 30 -17.54 29.61 -18.94
CA LEU A 30 -16.11 29.30 -18.80
C LEU A 30 -15.62 29.25 -17.34
N ALA A 31 -16.50 29.45 -16.36
CA ALA A 31 -16.18 29.47 -14.93
C ALA A 31 -15.91 28.09 -14.32
N ALA A 32 -16.25 26.98 -15.00
CA ALA A 32 -16.07 25.64 -14.42
C ALA A 32 -14.61 25.14 -14.45
N ALA A 33 -13.75 25.66 -15.33
CA ALA A 33 -12.34 25.27 -15.38
C ALA A 33 -11.49 25.94 -14.27
N ALA A 34 -11.94 27.08 -13.73
CA ALA A 34 -11.22 27.78 -12.67
C ALA A 34 -11.40 27.13 -11.27
N LEU A 35 -12.42 26.27 -11.09
CA LEU A 35 -12.70 25.66 -9.78
C LEU A 35 -11.82 24.44 -9.44
N GLN A 36 -11.13 23.83 -10.41
CA GLN A 36 -10.20 22.72 -10.11
C GLN A 36 -8.84 23.19 -9.59
N ILE A 37 -8.49 24.47 -9.79
CA ILE A 37 -7.22 25.04 -9.31
C ILE A 37 -7.23 25.19 -7.77
N PHE A 38 -8.41 25.31 -7.14
CA PHE A 38 -8.49 25.52 -5.69
C PHE A 38 -8.17 24.28 -4.84
N ALA A 39 -8.24 23.07 -5.40
CA ALA A 39 -7.80 21.86 -4.68
C ALA A 39 -6.26 21.80 -4.53
N LEU A 40 -5.51 22.45 -5.43
CA LEU A 40 -4.06 22.64 -5.33
C LEU A 40 -3.69 23.86 -4.46
N ALA A 41 -4.59 24.83 -4.31
CA ALA A 41 -4.32 26.12 -3.68
C ALA A 41 -4.17 26.10 -2.14
N ASN A 42 -4.31 24.95 -1.47
CA ASN A 42 -4.06 24.85 -0.03
C ASN A 42 -2.63 24.45 0.34
N ALA A 43 -1.79 24.06 -0.64
CA ALA A 43 -0.37 23.87 -0.38
C ALA A 43 0.34 25.23 -0.47
N LYS A 44 0.41 25.96 0.66
CA LYS A 44 1.32 27.12 0.80
C LYS A 44 2.78 26.75 0.51
N ASP A 45 3.11 25.46 0.59
CA ASP A 45 4.42 24.89 0.28
C ASP A 45 4.32 24.01 -0.97
N PRO A 46 4.96 24.38 -2.10
CA PRO A 46 5.04 23.56 -3.31
C PRO A 46 5.58 22.15 -3.07
N CYS A 47 6.38 21.98 -2.02
CA CYS A 47 7.01 20.72 -1.64
C CYS A 47 6.21 19.91 -0.60
N ALA A 48 5.03 20.36 -0.19
CA ALA A 48 4.11 19.55 0.59
C ALA A 48 3.60 18.38 -0.27
N CYS A 49 3.47 17.20 0.34
CA CYS A 49 2.95 16.04 -0.35
C CYS A 49 1.50 16.29 -0.81
N LEU A 50 1.20 15.89 -2.04
CA LEU A 50 -0.13 15.97 -2.62
C LEU A 50 -0.95 14.74 -2.23
N ASN A 51 -2.26 14.92 -2.13
CA ASN A 51 -3.19 13.82 -1.87
C ASN A 51 -3.19 12.83 -3.06
N TRP A 52 -2.91 11.55 -2.79
CA TRP A 52 -2.78 10.51 -3.82
C TRP A 52 -4.03 10.36 -4.69
N LYS A 53 -5.20 10.25 -4.06
CA LYS A 53 -6.48 10.12 -4.76
C LYS A 53 -6.76 11.31 -5.68
N GLU A 54 -6.52 12.53 -5.24
CA GLU A 54 -6.72 13.72 -6.09
C GLU A 54 -5.68 13.83 -7.21
N VAL A 55 -4.44 13.37 -7.00
CA VAL A 55 -3.41 13.27 -8.06
C VAL A 55 -3.89 12.39 -9.21
N TYR A 56 -4.39 11.19 -8.91
CA TYR A 56 -4.86 10.28 -9.96
C TYR A 56 -6.22 10.69 -10.53
N LYS A 57 -7.15 11.16 -9.70
CA LYS A 57 -8.48 11.61 -10.15
C LYS A 57 -8.41 12.82 -11.10
N SER A 58 -7.40 13.66 -10.93
CA SER A 58 -7.14 14.83 -11.79
C SER A 58 -6.24 14.51 -12.97
N ASP A 59 -5.89 13.23 -13.19
CA ASP A 59 -4.94 12.78 -14.22
C ASP A 59 -3.62 13.56 -14.18
N MET A 60 -3.11 13.90 -12.99
CA MET A 60 -1.84 14.63 -12.83
C MET A 60 -0.63 13.70 -12.97
N ALA A 61 -0.79 12.45 -12.56
CA ALA A 61 0.17 11.37 -12.79
C ALA A 61 -0.59 10.12 -13.27
N MET A 62 0.08 9.29 -14.07
CA MET A 62 -0.38 7.95 -14.38
C MET A 62 0.37 6.94 -13.54
N CYS A 63 -0.32 5.88 -13.15
CA CYS A 63 0.30 4.89 -12.28
C CYS A 63 1.47 4.20 -12.99
N GLY A 64 2.61 4.10 -12.30
CA GLY A 64 3.85 3.49 -12.82
C GLY A 64 4.77 4.44 -13.56
N GLU A 65 4.41 5.72 -13.66
CA GLU A 65 5.33 6.79 -14.08
C GLU A 65 6.34 7.15 -12.99
N SER A 66 6.09 6.71 -11.75
CA SER A 66 6.91 7.01 -10.58
C SER A 66 7.34 5.71 -9.91
N LEU A 67 7.39 5.66 -8.57
CA LEU A 67 7.97 4.55 -7.85
C LEU A 67 6.98 3.43 -7.49
N GLU A 68 5.74 3.45 -8.01
CA GLU A 68 4.71 2.46 -7.68
C GLU A 68 5.14 1.03 -7.99
N TYR A 69 5.98 0.85 -9.01
CA TYR A 69 6.46 -0.47 -9.46
C TYR A 69 7.97 -0.65 -9.33
N TYR A 70 8.66 0.19 -8.54
CA TYR A 70 10.11 0.11 -8.39
C TYR A 70 10.57 -1.31 -8.02
N VAL A 71 9.82 -1.96 -7.12
CA VAL A 71 10.02 -3.36 -6.68
C VAL A 71 10.06 -4.37 -7.82
N ALA A 72 9.18 -4.21 -8.81
CA ALA A 72 9.02 -5.19 -9.88
C ALA A 72 10.01 -4.97 -11.02
N GLY A 73 10.35 -3.71 -11.31
CA GLY A 73 11.17 -3.34 -12.46
C GLY A 73 12.59 -2.89 -12.14
N TRP A 74 12.92 -2.67 -10.86
CA TRP A 74 14.13 -1.96 -10.40
C TRP A 74 14.35 -0.63 -11.14
N SER A 75 13.27 -0.02 -11.64
CA SER A 75 13.27 1.19 -12.45
C SER A 75 12.61 2.34 -11.70
N LEU A 76 13.18 3.55 -11.86
CA LEU A 76 12.69 4.81 -11.26
C LEU A 76 11.40 5.35 -11.94
N GLY A 77 10.51 4.44 -12.33
CA GLY A 77 9.35 4.70 -13.16
C GLY A 77 9.59 4.36 -14.63
N PHE A 78 8.48 4.05 -15.30
CA PHE A 78 8.42 3.82 -16.74
C PHE A 78 8.05 5.13 -17.43
N LYS A 79 8.42 5.27 -18.71
CA LYS A 79 7.86 6.36 -19.52
C LYS A 79 6.35 6.18 -19.64
N ARG A 80 5.58 7.28 -19.72
CA ARG A 80 4.11 7.29 -19.98
C ARG A 80 3.66 6.26 -21.03
N ARG A 81 4.42 6.14 -22.12
CA ARG A 81 4.16 5.17 -23.19
C ARG A 81 4.43 3.72 -22.80
N GLU A 82 5.52 3.47 -22.08
CA GLU A 82 5.86 2.14 -21.56
C GLU A 82 4.83 1.67 -20.54
N VAL A 83 4.36 2.59 -19.69
CA VAL A 83 3.23 2.40 -18.78
C VAL A 83 1.99 1.91 -19.54
N VAL A 84 1.54 2.66 -20.56
CA VAL A 84 0.34 2.27 -21.32
C VAL A 84 0.52 0.94 -22.04
N ASN A 85 1.69 0.70 -22.64
CA ASN A 85 1.95 -0.58 -23.29
C ASN A 85 1.97 -1.72 -22.27
N ALA A 86 2.70 -1.57 -21.16
CA ALA A 86 2.78 -2.58 -20.12
C ALA A 86 1.40 -2.91 -19.56
N PHE A 87 0.55 -1.89 -19.34
CA PHE A 87 -0.77 -2.10 -18.75
C PHE A 87 -1.83 -2.58 -19.72
N ALA A 88 -1.77 -2.18 -20.99
CA ALA A 88 -2.65 -2.71 -22.03
C ALA A 88 -2.51 -4.23 -22.20
N PHE A 89 -1.33 -4.79 -21.92
CA PHE A 89 -1.06 -6.22 -22.05
C PHE A 89 -1.06 -7.00 -20.74
N ALA A 90 -0.68 -6.39 -19.61
CA ALA A 90 -0.43 -7.15 -18.39
C ALA A 90 -1.65 -7.31 -17.48
N GLY A 91 -2.73 -6.53 -17.63
CA GLY A 91 -3.86 -6.54 -16.68
C GLY A 91 -3.50 -6.15 -15.24
N ASN A 92 -2.22 -5.91 -14.96
CA ASN A 92 -1.63 -5.72 -13.64
C ASN A 92 -1.81 -4.30 -13.09
N GLU A 93 -2.22 -3.33 -13.92
CA GLU A 93 -2.58 -1.98 -13.45
C GLU A 93 -3.67 -2.06 -12.36
N ALA A 94 -4.54 -3.07 -12.49
CA ALA A 94 -5.76 -3.17 -11.72
C ALA A 94 -5.50 -3.29 -10.21
N GLN A 95 -4.46 -4.03 -9.79
CA GLN A 95 -4.37 -4.42 -8.38
C GLN A 95 -3.72 -3.34 -7.52
N MET A 96 -2.43 -3.03 -7.69
CA MET A 96 -1.79 -2.06 -6.79
C MET A 96 -2.30 -0.63 -7.00
N CYS A 97 -2.46 -0.20 -8.25
CA CYS A 97 -2.96 1.14 -8.53
C CYS A 97 -4.45 1.27 -8.22
N GLY A 98 -5.26 0.32 -8.72
CA GLY A 98 -6.71 0.34 -8.56
C GLY A 98 -7.16 0.07 -7.12
N ASP A 99 -6.50 -0.82 -6.39
CA ASP A 99 -6.90 -1.18 -5.02
C ASP A 99 -6.25 -0.35 -3.92
N PHE A 100 -5.23 0.44 -4.25
CA PHE A 100 -4.53 1.26 -3.27
C PHE A 100 -4.29 2.69 -3.76
N TYR A 101 -3.36 2.94 -4.68
CA TYR A 101 -2.90 4.30 -5.00
C TYR A 101 -4.01 5.25 -5.46
N LYS A 102 -4.90 4.80 -6.34
CA LYS A 102 -6.02 5.59 -6.86
C LYS A 102 -7.15 5.79 -5.83
N LYS A 103 -7.18 4.98 -4.75
CA LYS A 103 -8.18 5.04 -3.69
C LYS A 103 -7.68 5.74 -2.42
N LEU A 104 -6.37 5.77 -2.20
CA LEU A 104 -5.73 6.32 -1.01
C LEU A 104 -6.02 7.82 -0.87
N ASP A 105 -6.90 8.16 0.04
CA ASP A 105 -7.28 9.54 0.35
C ASP A 105 -6.40 10.07 1.48
N SER A 106 -5.13 10.31 1.16
CA SER A 106 -4.11 10.81 2.07
C SER A 106 -3.01 11.52 1.28
N ASP A 107 -2.28 12.41 1.94
CA ASP A 107 -1.04 13.04 1.50
C ASP A 107 0.22 12.40 2.12
N ARG A 108 0.05 11.32 2.90
CA ARG A 108 1.17 10.64 3.57
C ARG A 108 2.06 9.91 2.56
N CYS A 109 3.35 9.92 2.83
CA CYS A 109 4.31 9.18 2.04
C CYS A 109 4.15 7.67 2.19
N VAL A 110 4.36 6.96 1.09
CA VAL A 110 4.35 5.50 1.00
C VAL A 110 5.79 4.99 0.84
N ASN A 111 6.10 3.78 1.28
CA ASN A 111 7.41 3.17 1.06
C ASN A 111 7.70 3.01 -0.44
N VAL A 112 8.95 3.26 -0.83
CA VAL A 112 9.43 3.06 -2.21
C VAL A 112 9.39 1.58 -2.58
N GLY A 113 9.90 0.75 -1.68
CA GLY A 113 9.82 -0.69 -1.79
C GLY A 113 9.49 -1.28 -0.42
N PRO A 114 8.61 -2.28 -0.34
CA PRO A 114 8.31 -2.89 0.94
C PRO A 114 9.54 -3.61 1.52
N PHE A 115 10.60 -3.88 0.76
CA PHE A 115 11.71 -4.73 1.21
C PHE A 115 12.78 -4.07 2.06
N ALA A 116 12.74 -2.75 2.18
CA ALA A 116 13.97 -2.01 2.35
C ALA A 116 14.31 -1.73 3.84
N ARG A 117 14.05 -2.71 4.71
CA ARG A 117 14.49 -2.62 6.11
C ARG A 117 16.00 -2.81 6.19
N GLY A 118 16.66 -1.95 6.95
CA GLY A 118 18.10 -2.07 7.22
C GLY A 118 19.01 -1.57 6.09
N THR A 119 18.46 -0.97 5.04
CA THR A 119 19.27 -0.29 4.03
C THR A 119 19.17 1.23 4.21
N SER A 120 20.32 1.89 4.16
CA SER A 120 20.42 3.36 4.09
C SER A 120 20.19 3.90 2.69
N GLU A 121 19.95 3.01 1.73
CA GLU A 121 19.73 3.36 0.34
C GLU A 121 18.35 3.99 0.16
N TRP A 122 18.20 4.76 -0.92
CA TRP A 122 17.00 5.55 -1.15
C TRP A 122 15.73 4.70 -1.30
N TRP A 123 15.85 3.43 -1.74
CA TRP A 123 14.73 2.49 -1.80
C TRP A 123 14.25 2.00 -0.42
N GLY A 124 15.05 2.25 0.64
CA GLY A 124 14.72 2.25 2.07
C GLY A 124 13.67 3.26 2.48
N GLY A 125 13.53 4.32 1.69
CA GLY A 125 12.75 5.49 2.02
C GLY A 125 11.26 5.35 1.73
N SER A 126 10.59 6.48 1.96
CA SER A 126 9.21 6.71 1.53
C SER A 126 9.19 7.84 0.52
N TRP A 127 8.13 7.95 -0.28
CA TRP A 127 7.99 8.96 -1.32
C TRP A 127 6.56 9.46 -1.41
N CYS A 128 6.37 10.61 -2.06
CA CYS A 128 5.07 11.19 -2.36
C CYS A 128 5.14 12.06 -3.62
N TYR A 129 3.97 12.39 -4.17
CA TYR A 129 3.84 13.43 -5.19
C TYR A 129 3.90 14.83 -4.58
N VAL A 130 4.44 15.79 -5.33
CA VAL A 130 4.53 17.21 -4.99
C VAL A 130 4.26 18.06 -6.23
N SER A 131 4.06 19.38 -6.05
CA SER A 131 3.93 20.30 -7.18
C SER A 131 5.20 20.28 -8.03
N ASN A 132 5.06 20.49 -9.35
CA ASN A 132 6.21 20.69 -10.25
C ASN A 132 7.05 21.93 -9.89
N GLU A 133 6.49 22.86 -9.12
CA GLU A 133 7.19 24.03 -8.59
C GLU A 133 8.13 23.68 -7.42
N CYS A 134 8.01 22.48 -6.83
CA CYS A 134 8.96 22.02 -5.82
C CYS A 134 10.34 21.80 -6.43
N ASN A 135 11.34 22.54 -5.94
CA ASN A 135 12.73 22.38 -6.33
C ASN A 135 13.52 21.41 -5.42
N ASP A 136 12.89 20.98 -4.33
CA ASP A 136 13.52 20.23 -3.25
C ASP A 136 13.01 18.78 -3.22
N LEU A 137 13.47 18.00 -4.21
CA LEU A 137 12.94 16.66 -4.48
C LEU A 137 13.65 15.53 -3.72
N TYR A 138 14.73 15.81 -2.97
CA TYR A 138 15.46 14.81 -2.19
C TYR A 138 15.86 13.55 -2.97
N GLY A 139 16.35 13.69 -4.20
CA GLY A 139 16.66 12.55 -5.06
C GLY A 139 15.46 12.06 -5.89
N GLY A 140 14.31 12.71 -5.77
CA GLY A 140 13.19 12.54 -6.67
C GLY A 140 13.32 13.27 -7.99
N ARG A 141 12.24 13.24 -8.79
CA ARG A 141 12.27 13.69 -10.19
C ARG A 141 10.97 14.38 -10.62
N ARG A 142 11.09 15.31 -11.56
CA ARG A 142 9.96 15.87 -12.31
C ARG A 142 9.47 14.92 -13.38
N LEU A 143 8.17 14.65 -13.42
CA LEU A 143 7.61 13.75 -14.45
C LEU A 143 7.57 14.42 -15.82
N SER A 144 7.42 15.75 -15.90
CA SER A 144 7.42 16.50 -17.15
C SER A 144 8.72 16.37 -17.96
N GLU A 145 9.85 16.09 -17.31
CA GLU A 145 11.15 15.94 -17.97
C GLU A 145 11.30 14.58 -18.69
N THR A 146 10.40 13.63 -18.46
CA THR A 146 10.46 12.29 -19.07
C THR A 146 9.86 12.22 -20.48
N THR A 147 9.12 13.26 -20.91
CA THR A 147 8.28 13.24 -22.12
C THR A 147 8.84 14.02 -23.31
N SER A 148 10.13 14.35 -23.31
CA SER A 148 10.72 15.28 -24.29
C SER A 148 10.95 14.72 -25.70
N ASP A 149 10.60 13.47 -25.99
CA ASP A 149 10.62 12.97 -27.37
C ASP A 149 9.34 13.39 -28.10
N TRP A 150 9.46 14.34 -29.03
CA TRP A 150 8.35 14.81 -29.86
C TRP A 150 7.65 13.67 -30.62
N LYS A 151 8.33 12.53 -30.83
CA LYS A 151 7.73 11.32 -31.40
C LYS A 151 6.73 10.68 -30.44
N ASP A 152 7.01 10.69 -29.14
CA ASP A 152 6.08 10.18 -28.13
C ASP A 152 4.83 11.09 -28.05
N TRP A 153 5.01 12.40 -28.19
CA TRP A 153 3.89 13.35 -28.34
C TRP A 153 3.03 13.04 -29.58
N LEU A 154 3.65 12.81 -30.74
CA LEU A 154 2.90 12.50 -31.97
C LEU A 154 2.12 11.17 -31.87
N VAL A 155 2.72 10.15 -31.27
CA VAL A 155 2.10 8.82 -31.08
C VAL A 155 0.95 8.88 -30.07
N SER A 156 1.04 9.76 -29.06
CA SER A 156 -0.05 9.97 -28.11
C SER A 156 -1.31 10.51 -28.77
N PHE A 157 -1.14 11.45 -29.72
CA PHE A 157 -2.25 12.15 -30.36
C PHE A 157 -3.14 11.24 -31.21
N VAL A 158 -2.58 10.16 -31.74
CA VAL A 158 -3.29 9.22 -32.62
C VAL A 158 -4.00 8.11 -31.84
N ASN A 159 -3.49 7.75 -30.65
CA ASN A 159 -3.95 6.54 -29.95
C ASN A 159 -4.82 6.82 -28.72
N ASP A 160 -4.55 7.86 -27.92
CA ASP A 160 -5.36 8.22 -26.74
C ASP A 160 -5.02 9.66 -26.28
N ALA A 161 -6.01 10.54 -26.18
CA ALA A 161 -5.82 11.91 -25.70
C ALA A 161 -5.17 11.97 -24.30
N ARG A 162 -5.37 10.96 -23.45
CA ARG A 162 -4.76 10.87 -22.11
C ARG A 162 -3.23 10.78 -22.17
N LEU A 163 -2.70 10.15 -23.21
CA LEU A 163 -1.25 10.05 -23.42
C LEU A 163 -0.58 11.39 -23.73
N SER A 164 -1.35 12.36 -24.24
CA SER A 164 -0.83 13.67 -24.64
C SER A 164 -0.68 14.66 -23.50
N LYS A 165 -1.33 14.38 -22.36
CA LYS A 165 -1.20 15.23 -21.16
C LYS A 165 0.22 15.11 -20.62
N ILE A 166 0.85 16.24 -20.33
CA ILE A 166 2.15 16.25 -19.62
C ILE A 166 1.84 16.10 -18.14
N SER A 167 2.57 15.24 -17.43
CA SER A 167 2.39 15.11 -15.99
C SER A 167 2.77 16.42 -15.28
N GLU A 168 1.84 16.96 -14.51
CA GLU A 168 1.94 18.28 -13.86
C GLU A 168 2.51 18.22 -12.43
N VAL A 169 3.01 17.05 -12.04
CA VAL A 169 3.57 16.79 -10.71
C VAL A 169 4.98 16.22 -10.78
N SER A 170 5.70 16.41 -9.68
CA SER A 170 6.97 15.76 -9.41
C SER A 170 6.77 14.76 -8.29
N TRP A 171 7.73 13.87 -8.09
CA TRP A 171 7.79 13.07 -6.87
C TRP A 171 9.08 13.36 -6.12
N LYS A 172 9.03 13.24 -4.79
CA LYS A 172 10.19 13.41 -3.91
C LYS A 172 10.35 12.23 -2.96
N LEU A 173 11.55 12.05 -2.44
CA LEU A 173 11.75 11.21 -1.26
C LEU A 173 11.37 12.00 0.00
N CYS A 174 10.72 11.31 0.93
CA CYS A 174 10.21 11.88 2.15
C CYS A 174 11.22 11.78 3.29
N ARG A 175 11.29 12.82 4.11
CA ARG A 175 12.19 12.91 5.24
C ARG A 175 11.51 12.45 6.54
N PRO A 176 12.16 11.55 7.31
CA PRO A 176 11.68 11.19 8.65
C PRO A 176 11.45 12.41 9.53
N GLY A 177 10.31 12.45 10.22
CA GLY A 177 9.96 13.52 11.17
C GLY A 177 9.57 14.87 10.54
N LYS A 178 9.69 15.03 9.22
CA LYS A 178 9.23 16.25 8.51
C LYS A 178 8.03 15.97 7.62
N ASP A 179 8.12 14.96 6.78
CA ASP A 179 7.02 14.58 5.90
C ASP A 179 6.20 13.48 6.59
N PRO A 180 4.87 13.57 6.62
CA PRO A 180 4.05 12.55 7.27
C PRO A 180 4.10 11.26 6.45
N ARG A 181 4.40 10.12 7.08
CA ARG A 181 4.54 8.82 6.40
C ARG A 181 3.50 7.83 6.89
N LEU A 182 3.10 6.90 6.03
CA LEU A 182 2.30 5.74 6.46
C LEU A 182 3.10 4.84 7.41
N ARG A 183 4.43 4.76 7.20
CA ARG A 183 5.34 3.96 8.04
C ARG A 183 5.37 4.38 9.51
N ASP A 184 5.05 5.64 9.78
CA ASP A 184 5.04 6.19 11.14
C ASP A 184 3.70 5.98 11.87
N MET A 185 2.69 5.41 11.20
CA MET A 185 1.39 5.15 11.81
C MET A 185 1.43 3.90 12.69
N GLU A 186 0.69 3.93 13.80
CA GLU A 186 0.35 2.74 14.56
C GLU A 186 -0.38 1.71 13.69
N VAL A 187 -0.17 0.43 13.96
CA VAL A 187 -0.69 -0.65 13.11
C VAL A 187 -2.22 -0.55 13.04
N GLU A 188 -2.88 -0.37 14.17
CA GLU A 188 -4.32 -0.23 14.29
C GLU A 188 -4.85 1.02 13.61
N GLU A 189 -4.12 2.14 13.67
CA GLU A 189 -4.47 3.37 12.98
C GLU A 189 -4.43 3.17 11.46
N LEU A 190 -3.37 2.52 10.96
CA LEU A 190 -3.23 2.20 9.53
C LEU A 190 -4.33 1.23 9.07
N LEU A 191 -4.58 0.14 9.80
CA LEU A 191 -5.62 -0.82 9.44
C LEU A 191 -7.01 -0.15 9.41
N THR A 192 -7.28 0.76 10.35
CA THR A 192 -8.53 1.54 10.39
C THR A 192 -8.64 2.53 9.21
N LEU A 193 -7.53 3.16 8.82
CA LEU A 193 -7.47 3.99 7.61
C LEU A 193 -7.88 3.17 6.37
N CYS A 194 -7.35 1.96 6.25
CA CYS A 194 -7.60 1.08 5.11
C CYS A 194 -9.04 0.58 5.05
N GLU A 195 -9.62 0.19 6.19
CA GLU A 195 -11.03 -0.17 6.31
C GLU A 195 -11.93 0.99 5.89
N ARG A 196 -11.68 2.18 6.44
CA ARG A 196 -12.47 3.39 6.17
C ARG A 196 -12.45 3.77 4.69
N GLN A 197 -11.34 3.55 4.00
CA GLN A 197 -11.16 3.91 2.59
C GLN A 197 -11.42 2.75 1.62
N GLY A 198 -11.76 1.55 2.10
CA GLY A 198 -11.95 0.37 1.25
C GLY A 198 -10.69 0.00 0.47
N LEU A 199 -9.53 0.13 1.11
CA LEU A 199 -8.23 -0.22 0.54
C LEU A 199 -7.94 -1.69 0.79
N SER A 200 -7.24 -2.34 -0.16
CA SER A 200 -6.71 -3.68 0.09
C SER A 200 -5.74 -3.65 1.28
N MET A 201 -6.01 -4.45 2.31
CA MET A 201 -5.19 -4.44 3.53
C MET A 201 -3.73 -4.81 3.23
N ARG A 202 -3.52 -5.75 2.31
CA ARG A 202 -2.19 -6.16 1.82
C ARG A 202 -1.43 -4.99 1.23
N SER A 203 -2.04 -4.26 0.30
CA SER A 203 -1.39 -3.11 -0.33
C SER A 203 -1.09 -2.02 0.69
N CYS A 204 -2.00 -1.76 1.62
CA CYS A 204 -1.80 -0.82 2.71
C CYS A 204 -0.56 -1.13 3.55
N VAL A 205 -0.49 -2.34 4.12
CA VAL A 205 0.60 -2.68 5.06
C VAL A 205 1.94 -2.80 4.33
N LYS A 206 1.96 -3.25 3.07
CA LYS A 206 3.18 -3.28 2.25
C LYS A 206 3.62 -1.89 1.79
N ALA A 207 2.69 -0.96 1.59
CA ALA A 207 3.01 0.44 1.29
C ALA A 207 3.46 1.21 2.54
N ALA A 208 3.09 0.77 3.75
CA ALA A 208 3.45 1.44 5.00
C ALA A 208 4.71 0.86 5.65
N TYR A 209 4.84 -0.46 5.71
CA TYR A 209 5.85 -1.13 6.53
C TYR A 209 6.82 -1.94 5.69
N SER A 210 7.95 -2.28 6.29
CA SER A 210 8.92 -3.16 5.63
C SER A 210 8.48 -4.62 5.71
N GLY A 211 8.85 -5.43 4.73
CA GLY A 211 8.46 -6.81 4.54
C GLY A 211 9.62 -7.79 4.75
N SER A 212 9.30 -9.00 5.20
CA SER A 212 10.28 -10.06 5.45
C SER A 212 10.56 -10.96 4.26
N TRP A 213 9.82 -10.86 3.15
CA TRP A 213 9.68 -11.97 2.21
C TRP A 213 10.94 -12.35 1.42
N MET A 214 11.98 -11.52 1.45
CA MET A 214 13.32 -11.87 0.95
C MET A 214 14.17 -12.65 1.95
N HIS A 215 13.75 -12.70 3.22
CA HIS A 215 14.52 -13.25 4.34
C HIS A 215 13.84 -14.47 4.94
N PHE A 216 12.53 -14.40 5.21
CA PHE A 216 11.77 -15.48 5.81
C PHE A 216 10.25 -15.30 5.62
N TYR A 217 9.52 -16.38 5.87
CA TYR A 217 8.05 -16.45 5.86
C TYR A 217 7.52 -16.85 7.22
N TRP A 218 6.25 -16.55 7.49
CA TRP A 218 5.60 -16.83 8.76
C TRP A 218 5.72 -18.30 9.21
N PRO A 219 5.51 -19.32 8.37
CA PRO A 219 5.62 -20.73 8.81
C PRO A 219 7.00 -21.12 9.33
N GLN A 220 8.05 -20.41 8.91
CA GLN A 220 9.43 -20.68 9.36
C GLN A 220 9.67 -20.13 10.77
N ILE A 221 8.91 -19.13 11.20
CA ILE A 221 9.13 -18.44 12.47
C ILE A 221 7.97 -18.57 13.46
N HIS A 222 6.81 -19.10 13.03
CA HIS A 222 5.59 -19.15 13.84
C HIS A 222 5.81 -19.75 15.23
N TRP A 223 6.47 -20.92 15.30
CA TRP A 223 6.77 -21.58 16.57
C TRP A 223 7.69 -20.73 17.47
N MET A 224 8.69 -20.06 16.89
CA MET A 224 9.57 -19.17 17.63
C MET A 224 8.81 -17.93 18.11
N TRP A 225 7.88 -17.43 17.31
CA TRP A 225 7.03 -16.29 17.64
C TRP A 225 6.09 -16.60 18.81
N GLU A 226 5.47 -17.77 18.85
CA GLU A 226 4.63 -18.20 19.98
C GLU A 226 5.42 -18.24 21.29
N ARG A 227 6.72 -18.54 21.22
CA ARG A 227 7.62 -18.62 22.39
C ARG A 227 8.57 -17.43 22.50
N ARG A 228 8.26 -16.30 21.84
CA ARG A 228 9.13 -15.11 21.74
C ARG A 228 9.53 -14.46 23.07
N TYR A 229 8.86 -14.80 24.17
CA TYR A 229 9.19 -14.30 25.50
C TYR A 229 10.28 -15.13 26.21
N GLU A 230 10.61 -16.32 25.69
CA GLU A 230 11.71 -17.13 26.19
C GLU A 230 13.03 -16.62 25.60
N PRO A 231 14.03 -16.19 26.42
CA PRO A 231 15.26 -15.57 25.91
C PRO A 231 16.01 -16.41 24.87
N ASP A 232 16.09 -17.72 25.09
CA ASP A 232 16.78 -18.66 24.19
C ASP A 232 16.07 -18.79 22.84
N ILE A 233 14.73 -18.67 22.83
CA ILE A 233 13.94 -18.72 21.59
C ILE A 233 13.95 -17.35 20.90
N PHE A 234 13.85 -16.26 21.66
CA PHE A 234 13.97 -14.92 21.12
C PHE A 234 15.29 -14.76 20.38
N GLY A 235 16.40 -15.26 20.93
CA GLY A 235 17.72 -15.27 20.28
C GLY A 235 17.79 -16.06 18.97
N GLN A 236 16.83 -16.96 18.70
CA GLN A 236 16.75 -17.75 17.46
C GLN A 236 15.90 -17.09 16.36
N LEU A 237 15.06 -16.11 16.69
CA LEU A 237 14.29 -15.35 15.68
C LEU A 237 15.24 -14.66 14.68
N PRO A 238 14.86 -14.48 13.40
CA PRO A 238 15.71 -13.77 12.44
C PRO A 238 16.17 -12.40 12.96
N GLU A 239 17.45 -12.07 12.78
CA GLU A 239 18.05 -10.84 13.34
C GLU A 239 17.26 -9.58 12.96
N ILE A 240 16.89 -9.47 11.68
CA ILE A 240 16.09 -8.35 11.16
C ILE A 240 14.72 -8.21 11.85
N LEU A 241 14.11 -9.32 12.27
CA LEU A 241 12.85 -9.32 13.02
C LEU A 241 13.10 -8.92 14.47
N ARG A 242 14.11 -9.49 15.13
CA ARG A 242 14.46 -9.11 16.51
C ARG A 242 14.75 -7.62 16.63
N ASP A 243 15.52 -7.07 15.68
CA ASP A 243 15.80 -5.64 15.60
C ASP A 243 14.51 -4.81 15.43
N ALA A 244 13.58 -5.26 14.59
CA ALA A 244 12.27 -4.61 14.44
C ALA A 244 11.46 -4.63 15.74
N MET A 245 11.41 -5.78 16.41
CA MET A 245 10.69 -5.94 17.67
C MET A 245 11.29 -5.05 18.76
N GLN A 246 12.62 -5.00 18.89
CA GLN A 246 13.30 -4.18 19.90
C GLN A 246 13.12 -2.68 19.69
N LYS A 247 13.01 -2.24 18.43
CA LYS A 247 12.77 -0.83 18.07
C LYS A 247 11.28 -0.47 17.99
N GLU A 248 10.40 -1.43 18.27
CA GLU A 248 8.95 -1.28 18.10
C GLU A 248 8.57 -0.81 16.68
N GLU A 249 9.30 -1.27 15.67
CA GLU A 249 9.04 -0.94 14.27
C GLU A 249 8.15 -2.00 13.63
N ALA A 250 7.09 -1.57 12.95
CA ALA A 250 6.18 -2.49 12.29
C ALA A 250 6.87 -3.20 11.09
N MET A 251 6.59 -4.50 10.95
CA MET A 251 7.12 -5.36 9.90
C MET A 251 6.04 -6.31 9.37
N VAL A 252 5.93 -6.44 8.05
CA VAL A 252 5.05 -7.38 7.36
C VAL A 252 5.80 -8.70 7.15
N VAL A 253 5.18 -9.81 7.53
CA VAL A 253 5.67 -11.16 7.31
C VAL A 253 4.68 -11.91 6.43
N ASP A 254 5.11 -12.30 5.24
CA ASP A 254 4.27 -13.07 4.32
C ASP A 254 4.10 -14.51 4.82
N THR A 255 2.88 -15.07 4.72
CA THR A 255 2.60 -16.45 5.16
C THR A 255 2.95 -17.51 4.12
N ALA A 256 2.86 -17.18 2.82
CA ALA A 256 3.19 -18.10 1.74
C ALA A 256 3.60 -17.36 0.46
N GLY A 257 4.82 -17.62 -0.04
CA GLY A 257 5.26 -17.33 -1.42
C GLY A 257 5.18 -15.88 -1.90
N GLY A 258 4.85 -14.90 -1.04
CA GLY A 258 4.69 -13.49 -1.40
C GLY A 258 3.57 -13.21 -2.40
N GLY A 259 2.70 -14.19 -2.66
CA GLY A 259 1.67 -14.16 -3.69
C GLY A 259 0.61 -13.08 -3.46
N TRP A 260 -0.21 -12.82 -4.48
CA TRP A 260 -1.20 -11.73 -4.43
C TRP A 260 -2.33 -11.94 -3.40
N TYR A 261 -2.59 -13.20 -3.05
CA TYR A 261 -3.74 -13.64 -2.27
C TYR A 261 -3.32 -14.45 -1.03
N SER A 262 -2.16 -14.14 -0.46
CA SER A 262 -1.68 -14.79 0.76
C SER A 262 -2.11 -14.01 1.99
N ASP A 263 -2.26 -14.74 3.10
CA ASP A 263 -2.37 -14.16 4.43
C ASP A 263 -1.05 -13.44 4.78
N LEU A 264 -1.13 -12.49 5.70
CA LEU A 264 0.02 -11.72 6.16
C LEU A 264 0.01 -11.66 7.68
N VAL A 265 1.19 -11.44 8.26
CA VAL A 265 1.31 -11.01 9.66
C VAL A 265 1.95 -9.64 9.70
N VAL A 266 1.44 -8.74 10.52
CA VAL A 266 2.08 -7.45 10.80
C VAL A 266 2.51 -7.46 12.26
N SER A 267 3.81 -7.59 12.50
CA SER A 267 4.38 -7.53 13.85
C SER A 267 4.82 -6.11 14.19
N ARG A 268 4.63 -5.67 15.43
CA ARG A 268 5.25 -4.46 16.00
C ARG A 268 5.55 -4.72 17.47
N GLY A 269 6.81 -4.57 17.87
CA GLY A 269 7.20 -4.98 19.22
C GLY A 269 6.96 -6.47 19.43
N TYR A 270 6.26 -6.83 20.50
CA TYR A 270 5.85 -8.21 20.78
C TYR A 270 4.42 -8.52 20.35
N ASP A 271 3.74 -7.56 19.72
CA ASP A 271 2.38 -7.72 19.22
C ASP A 271 2.41 -8.08 17.73
N ALA A 272 1.36 -8.77 17.29
CA ALA A 272 1.18 -9.07 15.89
C ALA A 272 -0.30 -9.13 15.50
N PHE A 273 -0.57 -8.73 14.26
CA PHE A 273 -1.86 -8.84 13.61
C PHE A 273 -1.79 -9.88 12.51
N TYR A 274 -2.68 -10.85 12.54
CA TYR A 274 -2.90 -11.78 11.45
C TYR A 274 -3.93 -11.17 10.48
N LEU A 275 -3.59 -11.11 9.20
CA LEU A 275 -4.43 -10.61 8.12
C LEU A 275 -4.76 -11.78 7.19
N GLN A 276 -5.93 -12.38 7.38
CA GLN A 276 -6.40 -13.51 6.59
C GLN A 276 -7.07 -13.03 5.31
N TYR A 277 -6.61 -13.47 4.13
CA TYR A 277 -7.26 -13.20 2.86
C TYR A 277 -8.61 -13.93 2.80
N ASN A 278 -9.68 -13.16 2.89
CA ASN A 278 -11.04 -13.67 2.84
C ASN A 278 -11.97 -12.59 2.28
N PRO A 279 -11.98 -12.40 0.94
CA PRO A 279 -12.80 -11.37 0.31
C PRO A 279 -14.31 -11.63 0.40
N LYS A 280 -14.72 -12.84 0.78
CA LYS A 280 -16.13 -13.18 0.99
C LYS A 280 -16.64 -12.59 2.29
N ASP A 281 -15.91 -12.78 3.38
CA ASP A 281 -16.33 -12.34 4.72
C ASP A 281 -15.85 -10.92 5.03
N CYS A 282 -14.78 -10.47 4.37
CA CYS A 282 -14.19 -9.14 4.53
C CYS A 282 -14.07 -8.39 3.18
N PRO A 283 -15.19 -8.09 2.49
CA PRO A 283 -15.18 -7.60 1.11
C PRO A 283 -14.58 -6.20 0.95
N ALA A 284 -14.65 -5.34 1.98
CA ALA A 284 -14.17 -3.96 1.90
C ALA A 284 -12.64 -3.87 1.75
N THR A 285 -11.91 -4.75 2.44
CA THR A 285 -10.45 -4.75 2.50
C THR A 285 -9.83 -6.00 1.88
N GLN A 286 -10.66 -7.01 1.55
CA GLN A 286 -10.31 -8.38 1.17
C GLN A 286 -9.68 -9.22 2.29
N TYR A 287 -9.48 -8.65 3.48
CA TYR A 287 -8.73 -9.27 4.57
C TYR A 287 -9.47 -9.13 5.89
N CYS A 288 -9.64 -10.26 6.58
CA CYS A 288 -10.08 -10.28 7.96
C CYS A 288 -8.86 -10.14 8.88
N ARG A 289 -8.90 -9.19 9.82
CA ARG A 289 -7.82 -8.99 10.79
C ARG A 289 -8.16 -9.58 12.15
N SER A 290 -7.17 -10.19 12.78
CA SER A 290 -7.24 -10.62 14.17
C SER A 290 -5.91 -10.33 14.86
N MET A 291 -5.95 -9.92 16.12
CA MET A 291 -4.73 -9.82 16.93
C MET A 291 -4.25 -11.24 17.27
N ILE A 292 -2.95 -11.47 17.19
CA ILE A 292 -2.31 -12.69 17.71
C ILE A 292 -2.11 -12.43 19.20
N GLU A 293 -3.01 -12.98 20.01
CA GLU A 293 -2.93 -12.81 21.46
C GLU A 293 -1.56 -13.29 21.98
N PRO A 294 -0.97 -12.57 22.95
CA PRO A 294 0.18 -13.11 23.65
C PRO A 294 -0.22 -14.46 24.27
N PRO A 295 0.69 -15.44 24.34
CA PRO A 295 0.42 -16.68 25.04
C PRO A 295 -0.09 -16.30 26.42
N GLN A 296 -1.27 -16.82 26.78
CA GLN A 296 -1.75 -16.64 28.15
C GLN A 296 -0.63 -17.15 29.04
N GLN A 297 -0.05 -16.27 29.85
CA GLN A 297 0.94 -16.68 30.83
C GLN A 297 0.26 -17.76 31.64
N THR A 298 0.70 -19.01 31.47
CA THR A 298 0.22 -20.08 32.33
C THR A 298 0.55 -19.58 33.73
N PRO A 299 -0.45 -19.34 34.61
CA PRO A 299 -0.21 -18.75 35.90
C PRO A 299 0.94 -19.54 36.50
N ALA A 300 2.07 -18.87 36.75
CA ALA A 300 3.31 -19.48 37.18
C ALA A 300 2.90 -20.50 38.23
N ALA A 301 3.13 -21.79 37.95
CA ALA A 301 2.55 -22.89 38.71
C ALA A 301 2.70 -22.51 40.17
N SER A 302 1.58 -22.16 40.82
CA SER A 302 1.62 -21.53 42.13
C SER A 302 2.56 -22.36 42.96
N ASP A 303 3.60 -21.72 43.52
CA ASP A 303 4.67 -22.43 44.23
C ASP A 303 4.04 -23.58 45.00
N PRO A 304 4.52 -24.82 44.82
CA PRO A 304 3.94 -25.96 45.52
C PRO A 304 3.78 -25.54 46.97
N PRO A 305 2.57 -25.66 47.55
CA PRO A 305 2.23 -25.06 48.82
C PRO A 305 3.40 -25.32 49.76
N GLN A 306 4.07 -24.24 50.21
CA GLN A 306 5.23 -24.37 51.07
C GLN A 306 4.80 -25.26 52.23
N GLU A 307 5.28 -26.49 52.22
CA GLU A 307 5.01 -27.47 53.25
C GLU A 307 5.58 -26.84 54.51
N SER A 308 4.71 -26.29 55.36
CA SER A 308 5.14 -25.55 56.53
C SER A 308 5.96 -26.52 57.36
N SER A 309 7.28 -26.33 57.36
CA SER A 309 8.17 -27.09 58.20
C SER A 309 7.77 -26.78 59.64
N ALA A 310 7.05 -27.72 60.23
CA ALA A 310 6.72 -27.68 61.64
C ALA A 310 8.04 -27.50 62.42
N PRO A 311 8.11 -26.57 63.37
CA PRO A 311 9.34 -26.33 64.13
C PRO A 311 9.76 -27.63 64.82
N ALA A 312 10.99 -28.06 64.56
CA ALA A 312 11.60 -29.19 65.25
C ALA A 312 11.62 -28.89 66.76
N ASN A 313 10.95 -29.77 67.52
CA ASN A 313 10.86 -29.70 68.97
C ASN A 313 12.27 -29.95 69.56
N PRO A 314 12.87 -29.01 70.32
CA PRO A 314 14.16 -29.25 70.95
C PRO A 314 13.98 -30.26 72.09
N ALA A 315 14.44 -31.49 71.86
CA ALA A 315 14.48 -32.51 72.91
C ALA A 315 15.44 -32.07 74.03
N HIS A 316 14.91 -32.19 75.25
CA HIS A 316 15.58 -32.01 76.52
C HIS A 316 16.97 -32.66 76.59
N ALA A 317 17.96 -31.88 77.00
CA ALA A 317 19.18 -32.38 77.63
C ALA A 317 19.01 -32.21 79.15
N GLU A 318 18.78 -33.32 79.87
CA GLU A 318 19.01 -33.42 81.30
C GLU A 318 20.17 -34.38 81.57
N LEU A 319 21.16 -33.83 82.27
CA LEU A 319 22.13 -34.39 83.23
C LEU A 319 22.56 -35.86 83.12
#